data_AF-A0A836HS79-F1
#
_entry.id   AF-A0A836HS79-F1
#
_cell.length_a   1.000
_cell.length_b   1.000
_cell.length_c   1.000
_cell.angle_alpha   90.00
_cell.angle_beta   90.00
_cell.angle_gamma   90.00
#
_symmetry.space_group_name_H-M   'P 1'
#
loop_
_entity.id
_entity.type
_entity.pdbx_description
1 polymer ?
#
loop_
_entity_poly.entity_id
_entity_poly.type
_entity_poly.pdbx_seq_one_letter_code
_entity_poly.pdbx_strand_id
1 'polypeptide(L)'
;MLRRLAGSAATCVTASQSARTVHSIAVLQNSTPATAAEKLGSIVTKEAVAAVNKVPAAILEKVCNPRLVAFTEMDLARTRFAPLIDSITEEVDYTSIEQQVASKFLKDPRKLQPTPGALKKFRETSWKDAKALIVFYEETMYPIRMKYREYKHHELTGFHIKDVLKRGLSAFKQDYLDQQREEQAKVKARMATCGEFLRAAVKDAFDTAVCNDLANILRIGGEKHAHAHRMALKILEDMNMMKVPYNAATVEIVQATTFNDGPFDNSPLLLEMIEYPERGEVHVGASSLEKISDDVLKLISHRHQTPLDDGVLIRSPDVHPNLQRSPE
;
A
#
# COMPACT_ATOMS: atom_id res chain seq x y z
N MET A 1 -29.01 34.83 -27.14
CA MET A 1 -29.71 34.13 -28.24
C MET A 1 -28.76 33.11 -28.87
N LEU A 2 -29.24 31.86 -29.02
CA LEU A 2 -28.78 30.78 -29.91
C LEU A 2 -27.35 30.23 -29.70
N ARG A 3 -27.18 29.15 -28.91
CA ARG A 3 -27.27 27.72 -29.31
C ARG A 3 -26.48 27.37 -30.59
N ARG A 4 -25.38 26.64 -30.41
CA ARG A 4 -25.09 25.42 -31.19
C ARG A 4 -24.58 24.32 -30.27
N LEU A 5 -25.35 23.24 -30.25
CA LEU A 5 -25.04 21.94 -29.70
C LEU A 5 -24.10 21.20 -30.68
N ALA A 6 -23.04 20.63 -30.13
CA ALA A 6 -22.39 19.40 -30.61
C ALA A 6 -21.78 18.80 -29.33
N GLY A 7 -22.27 17.70 -28.75
CA GLY A 7 -22.79 16.53 -29.43
C GLY A 7 -21.64 15.64 -29.90
N SER A 8 -20.70 15.33 -29.01
CA SER A 8 -19.80 14.19 -29.20
C SER A 8 -19.77 13.41 -27.90
N ALA A 9 -20.23 12.17 -27.99
CA ALA A 9 -20.30 11.23 -26.90
C ALA A 9 -18.95 11.15 -26.19
N ALA A 10 -18.96 11.39 -24.88
CA ALA A 10 -17.91 10.85 -24.02
C ALA A 10 -18.13 9.33 -24.01
N THR A 11 -17.53 8.65 -24.99
CA THR A 11 -17.28 7.22 -24.92
C THR A 11 -16.43 7.00 -23.67
N CYS A 12 -17.12 6.68 -22.59
CA CYS A 12 -16.56 6.06 -21.41
C CYS A 12 -15.79 4.84 -21.94
N VAL A 13 -14.46 4.93 -21.96
CA VAL A 13 -13.63 3.75 -22.15
C VAL A 13 -13.82 2.94 -20.88
N THR A 14 -14.92 2.18 -20.83
CA THR A 14 -15.03 1.00 -19.99
C THR A 14 -13.94 0.07 -20.52
N ALA A 15 -12.73 0.24 -20.01
CA ALA A 15 -11.75 -0.83 -20.02
C ALA A 15 -12.50 -2.04 -19.49
N SER A 16 -12.73 -3.01 -20.37
CA SER A 16 -13.35 -4.28 -20.06
C SER A 16 -12.72 -4.78 -18.77
N GLN A 17 -13.49 -4.71 -17.68
CA GLN A 17 -13.19 -5.37 -16.43
C GLN A 17 -13.23 -6.86 -16.74
N SER A 18 -12.11 -7.39 -17.25
CA SER A 18 -11.84 -8.80 -17.07
C SER A 18 -11.92 -9.01 -15.57
N ALA A 19 -12.96 -9.72 -15.14
CA ALA A 19 -13.07 -10.18 -13.78
C ALA A 19 -11.70 -10.73 -13.40
N ARG A 20 -11.06 -10.10 -12.42
CA ARG A 20 -9.83 -10.64 -11.82
C ARG A 20 -10.26 -11.92 -11.13
N THR A 21 -10.33 -13.03 -11.84
CA THR A 21 -10.41 -14.36 -11.24
C THR A 21 -9.04 -14.60 -10.62
N VAL A 22 -8.91 -14.16 -9.37
CA VAL A 22 -7.71 -14.30 -8.53
C VAL A 22 -7.49 -15.79 -8.33
N HIS A 23 -6.56 -16.36 -9.08
CA HIS A 23 -6.16 -17.77 -8.97
C HIS A 23 -4.69 -17.84 -8.57
N SER A 24 -4.43 -17.42 -7.33
CA SER A 24 -3.49 -18.11 -6.43
C SER A 24 -3.97 -17.83 -5.02
N ILE A 25 -5.16 -18.31 -4.70
CA ILE A 25 -5.74 -18.22 -3.36
C ILE A 25 -5.03 -19.33 -2.55
N ALA A 26 -3.81 -19.06 -2.09
CA ALA A 26 -3.15 -19.89 -1.07
C ALA A 26 -3.86 -19.64 0.27
N VAL A 27 -5.11 -20.07 0.37
CA VAL A 27 -5.92 -19.94 1.58
C VAL A 27 -5.69 -21.12 2.48
N LEU A 28 -5.42 -20.84 3.75
CA LEU A 28 -5.51 -21.84 4.80
C LEU A 28 -6.99 -22.02 5.16
N GLN A 29 -7.58 -23.15 4.77
CA GLN A 29 -9.02 -23.43 4.89
C GLN A 29 -9.49 -23.91 6.29
N ASN A 30 -8.70 -23.74 7.36
CA ASN A 30 -8.83 -24.63 8.52
C ASN A 30 -9.27 -24.00 9.85
N SER A 31 -9.66 -22.73 9.90
CA SER A 31 -10.18 -22.12 11.14
C SER A 31 -11.65 -21.71 11.02
N THR A 32 -12.41 -21.88 12.11
CA THR A 32 -13.81 -21.46 12.19
C THR A 32 -13.89 -19.93 12.16
N PRO A 33 -14.67 -19.31 11.27
CA PRO A 33 -14.86 -17.86 11.25
C PRO A 33 -15.46 -17.34 12.55
N ALA A 34 -15.01 -16.17 13.01
CA ALA A 34 -15.60 -15.51 14.16
C ALA A 34 -17.01 -14.98 13.80
N THR A 35 -17.94 -15.04 14.76
CA THR A 35 -19.30 -14.51 14.60
C THR A 35 -19.35 -12.98 14.72
N ALA A 36 -18.34 -12.36 15.31
CA ALA A 36 -18.13 -10.93 15.37
C ALA A 36 -16.66 -10.62 15.06
N ALA A 37 -16.40 -9.48 14.40
CA ALA A 37 -15.05 -9.07 14.11
C ALA A 37 -14.28 -8.75 15.40
N GLU A 38 -13.06 -9.27 15.51
CA GLU A 38 -12.16 -8.96 16.62
C GLU A 38 -11.73 -7.49 16.62
N LYS A 39 -11.13 -7.05 17.72
CA LYS A 39 -10.58 -5.70 17.83
C LYS A 39 -9.36 -5.56 16.91
N LEU A 40 -9.29 -4.47 16.15
CA LEU A 40 -8.10 -4.14 15.36
C LEU A 40 -6.87 -4.00 16.28
N GLY A 41 -5.72 -4.44 15.78
CA GLY A 41 -4.44 -4.46 16.50
C GLY A 41 -4.32 -5.58 17.53
N SER A 42 -5.24 -6.55 17.57
CA SER A 42 -5.12 -7.70 18.48
C SER A 42 -4.00 -8.62 18.03
N ILE A 43 -3.18 -9.06 18.98
CA ILE A 43 -2.03 -9.94 18.71
C ILE A 43 -2.54 -11.33 18.35
N VAL A 44 -2.04 -11.88 17.26
CA VAL A 44 -2.27 -13.29 16.91
C VAL A 44 -1.42 -14.14 17.85
N THR A 45 -2.06 -15.06 18.57
CA THR A 45 -1.35 -15.92 19.51
C THR A 45 -0.59 -17.02 18.77
N LYS A 46 0.57 -17.41 19.32
CA LYS A 46 1.38 -18.51 18.77
C LYS A 46 0.59 -19.82 18.76
N GLU A 47 -0.29 -20.00 19.74
CA GLU A 47 -1.22 -21.12 19.85
C GLU A 47 -2.21 -21.17 18.69
N ALA A 48 -2.75 -20.02 18.25
CA ALA A 48 -3.66 -19.96 17.10
C ALA A 48 -2.93 -20.36 15.81
N VAL A 49 -1.72 -19.85 15.59
CA VAL A 49 -0.89 -20.21 14.42
C VAL A 49 -0.53 -21.68 14.44
N ALA A 50 -0.15 -22.21 15.60
CA ALA A 50 0.22 -23.62 15.78
C ALA A 50 -0.97 -24.57 15.56
N ALA A 51 -2.16 -24.18 16.01
CA ALA A 51 -3.39 -24.94 15.79
C ALA A 51 -3.72 -25.09 14.30
N VAL A 52 -3.59 -24.02 13.51
CA VAL A 52 -3.79 -24.08 12.04
C VAL A 52 -2.77 -25.00 11.37
N ASN A 53 -1.52 -24.96 11.85
CA ASN A 53 -0.44 -25.82 11.35
C ASN A 53 -0.46 -27.25 11.93
N LYS A 54 -1.43 -27.58 12.80
CA LYS A 54 -1.58 -28.90 13.46
C LYS A 54 -0.31 -29.36 14.19
N VAL A 55 0.40 -28.43 14.82
CA VAL A 55 1.60 -28.71 15.62
C VAL A 55 1.50 -28.07 17.01
N PRO A 56 2.18 -28.60 18.04
CA PRO A 56 2.31 -27.90 19.32
C PRO A 56 3.06 -26.57 19.17
N ALA A 57 2.57 -25.52 19.84
CA ALA A 57 3.19 -24.18 19.78
C ALA A 57 4.69 -24.19 20.12
N ALA A 58 5.11 -25.05 21.05
CA ALA A 58 6.52 -25.18 21.47
C ALA A 58 7.49 -25.62 20.35
N ILE A 59 6.98 -26.28 19.30
CA ILE A 59 7.81 -26.79 18.20
C ILE A 59 7.50 -26.13 16.84
N LEU A 60 6.56 -25.17 16.79
CA LEU A 60 6.13 -24.52 15.57
C LEU A 60 7.30 -24.00 14.72
N GLU A 61 8.18 -23.20 15.32
CA GLU A 61 9.36 -22.62 14.64
C GLU A 61 10.46 -23.63 14.33
N LYS A 62 10.41 -24.83 14.92
CA LYS A 62 11.35 -25.92 14.63
C LYS A 62 10.89 -26.81 13.49
N VAL A 63 9.58 -26.89 13.27
CA VAL A 63 8.94 -27.83 12.33
C VAL A 63 8.46 -27.11 11.07
N CYS A 64 7.98 -25.88 11.19
CA CYS A 64 7.40 -25.13 10.08
C CYS A 64 8.38 -24.09 9.54
N ASN A 65 8.35 -23.87 8.22
CA ASN A 65 9.09 -22.79 7.57
C ASN A 65 8.66 -21.43 8.16
N PRO A 66 9.58 -20.53 8.56
CA PRO A 66 9.24 -19.21 9.11
C PRO A 66 8.27 -18.41 8.24
N ARG A 67 8.38 -18.51 6.92
CA ARG A 67 7.47 -17.82 5.98
C ARG A 67 6.07 -18.40 6.01
N LEU A 68 5.94 -19.72 6.10
CA LEU A 68 4.64 -20.39 6.29
C LEU A 68 3.99 -19.96 7.61
N VAL A 69 4.78 -19.81 8.68
CA VAL A 69 4.30 -19.32 9.98
C VAL A 69 3.79 -17.88 9.86
N ALA A 70 4.58 -16.97 9.26
CA ALA A 70 4.19 -15.58 9.06
C ALA A 70 2.96 -15.42 8.15
N PHE A 71 2.90 -16.20 7.06
CA PHE A 71 1.73 -16.23 6.19
C PHE A 71 0.49 -16.76 6.92
N THR A 72 0.64 -17.78 7.78
CA THR A 72 -0.47 -18.27 8.60
C THR A 72 -0.98 -17.21 9.57
N GLU A 73 -0.07 -16.48 10.22
CA GLU A 73 -0.42 -15.37 11.10
C GLU A 73 -1.23 -14.30 10.37
N MET A 74 -0.80 -13.95 9.15
CA MET A 74 -1.53 -13.06 8.26
C MET A 74 -2.89 -13.62 7.85
N ASP A 75 -2.98 -14.90 7.44
CA ASP A 75 -4.20 -15.48 6.88
C ASP A 75 -5.29 -15.73 7.95
N LEU A 76 -4.92 -15.85 9.22
CA LEU A 76 -5.85 -15.88 10.36
C LEU A 76 -6.74 -14.63 10.45
N ALA A 77 -6.38 -13.53 9.80
CA ALA A 77 -7.26 -12.37 9.64
C ALA A 77 -8.59 -12.72 8.96
N ARG A 78 -8.62 -13.72 8.07
CA ARG A 78 -9.85 -14.21 7.43
C ARG A 78 -10.89 -14.63 8.45
N THR A 79 -10.46 -15.31 9.51
CA THR A 79 -11.38 -15.78 10.54
C THR A 79 -11.67 -14.71 11.57
N ARG A 80 -10.65 -13.94 11.98
CA ARG A 80 -10.78 -12.89 13.01
C ARG A 80 -11.67 -11.74 12.55
N PHE A 81 -11.66 -11.42 11.26
CA PHE A 81 -12.39 -10.30 10.68
C PHE A 81 -13.41 -10.70 9.62
N ALA A 82 -13.84 -11.97 9.59
CA ALA A 82 -14.82 -12.48 8.62
C ALA A 82 -16.02 -11.54 8.43
N PRO A 83 -16.70 -11.04 9.48
CA PRO A 83 -17.86 -10.15 9.30
C PRO A 83 -17.54 -8.83 8.58
N LEU A 84 -16.34 -8.28 8.79
CA LEU A 84 -15.90 -7.06 8.08
C LEU A 84 -15.52 -7.36 6.64
N ILE A 85 -14.81 -8.46 6.41
CA ILE A 85 -14.40 -8.90 5.08
C ILE A 85 -15.63 -9.21 4.22
N ASP A 86 -16.61 -9.93 4.76
CA ASP A 86 -17.85 -10.31 4.06
C ASP A 86 -18.75 -9.11 3.75
N SER A 87 -18.58 -7.99 4.47
CA SER A 87 -19.29 -6.73 4.19
C SER A 87 -18.73 -5.94 3.00
N ILE A 88 -17.60 -6.36 2.45
CA ILE A 88 -17.00 -5.76 1.25
C ILE A 88 -17.77 -6.27 0.03
N THR A 89 -18.35 -5.36 -0.74
CA THR A 89 -19.11 -5.67 -1.95
C THR A 89 -18.64 -4.83 -3.13
N GLU A 90 -18.98 -5.23 -4.36
CA GLU A 90 -18.65 -4.47 -5.58
C GLU A 90 -19.35 -3.11 -5.65
N GLU A 91 -20.46 -2.94 -4.91
CA GLU A 91 -21.25 -1.70 -4.91
C GLU A 91 -20.52 -0.55 -4.19
N VAL A 92 -19.53 -0.85 -3.35
CA VAL A 92 -18.78 0.16 -2.59
C VAL A 92 -17.52 0.55 -3.34
N ASP A 93 -17.58 1.69 -4.03
CA ASP A 93 -16.37 2.33 -4.54
C ASP A 93 -15.64 3.09 -3.43
N TYR A 94 -14.60 2.47 -2.88
CA TYR A 94 -13.75 3.08 -1.85
C TYR A 94 -13.04 4.36 -2.32
N THR A 95 -12.87 4.58 -3.63
CA THR A 95 -12.31 5.83 -4.16
C THR A 95 -13.27 7.01 -4.01
N SER A 96 -14.58 6.75 -4.06
CA SER A 96 -15.60 7.77 -3.82
C SER A 96 -15.62 8.24 -2.36
N ILE A 97 -15.23 7.38 -1.41
CA ILE A 97 -15.18 7.72 0.03
C ILE A 97 -14.15 8.82 0.29
N GLU A 98 -12.95 8.70 -0.29
CA GLU A 98 -11.91 9.73 -0.16
C GLU A 98 -12.42 11.09 -0.67
N GLN A 99 -13.08 11.11 -1.84
CA GLN A 99 -13.63 12.35 -2.41
C GLN A 99 -14.73 12.94 -1.52
N GLN A 100 -15.62 12.09 -0.97
CA GLN A 100 -16.66 12.52 -0.04
C GLN A 100 -16.05 13.15 1.21
N VAL A 101 -15.04 12.51 1.80
CA VAL A 101 -14.31 13.02 2.95
C VAL A 101 -13.64 14.35 2.61
N ALA A 102 -12.91 14.44 1.49
CA ALA A 102 -12.28 15.66 1.04
C ALA A 102 -13.27 16.82 0.92
N SER A 103 -14.46 16.57 0.35
CA SER A 103 -15.51 17.59 0.20
C SER A 103 -16.00 18.18 1.53
N LYS A 104 -15.96 17.40 2.63
CA LYS A 104 -16.34 17.89 3.97
C LYS A 104 -15.31 18.88 4.51
N PHE A 105 -14.02 18.64 4.26
CA PHE A 105 -12.94 19.50 4.72
C PHE A 105 -12.70 20.73 3.84
N LEU A 106 -13.00 20.65 2.54
CA LEU A 106 -12.95 21.82 1.64
C LEU A 106 -13.91 22.94 2.08
N LYS A 107 -15.04 22.57 2.70
CA LYS A 107 -16.03 23.52 3.23
C LYS A 107 -15.57 24.20 4.51
N ASP A 108 -14.65 23.59 5.25
CA ASP A 108 -14.16 24.13 6.52
C ASP A 108 -12.71 23.72 6.80
N PRO A 109 -11.72 24.46 6.25
CA PRO A 109 -10.31 24.20 6.44
C PRO A 109 -9.86 24.24 7.91
N ARG A 110 -10.63 24.87 8.81
CA ARG A 110 -10.31 24.89 10.25
C ARG A 110 -10.45 23.52 10.89
N LYS A 111 -11.18 22.60 10.25
CA LYS A 111 -11.31 21.20 10.65
C LYS A 111 -10.11 20.32 10.26
N LEU A 112 -9.09 20.85 9.58
CA LEU A 112 -7.83 20.14 9.30
C LEU A 112 -6.98 19.96 10.57
N GLN A 113 -7.58 19.34 11.59
CA GLN A 113 -6.93 18.96 12.83
C GLN A 113 -6.87 17.44 12.91
N PRO A 114 -5.88 16.88 13.63
CA PRO A 114 -5.82 15.44 13.87
C PRO A 114 -7.10 14.98 14.57
N THR A 115 -7.57 13.78 14.25
CA THR A 115 -8.73 13.18 14.93
C THR A 115 -8.29 12.68 16.30
N PRO A 116 -8.70 13.30 17.42
CA PRO A 116 -8.17 12.96 18.74
C PRO A 116 -8.58 11.54 19.16
N GLY A 117 -7.63 10.77 19.68
CA GLY A 117 -7.86 9.40 20.16
C GLY A 117 -8.25 8.44 19.03
N ALA A 118 -7.85 8.71 17.79
CA ALA A 118 -8.21 7.88 16.64
C ALA A 118 -7.71 6.44 16.81
N LEU A 119 -6.51 6.23 17.37
CA LEU A 119 -5.99 4.89 17.61
C LEU A 119 -6.89 4.08 18.56
N LYS A 120 -7.34 4.72 19.64
CA LYS A 120 -8.27 4.11 20.60
C LYS A 120 -9.58 3.75 19.90
N LYS A 121 -10.10 4.66 19.07
CA LYS A 121 -11.32 4.43 18.31
C LYS A 121 -11.18 3.28 17.31
N PHE A 122 -10.05 3.13 16.61
CA PHE A 122 -9.82 1.95 15.75
C PHE A 122 -9.90 0.64 16.53
N ARG A 123 -9.25 0.58 17.70
CA ARG A 123 -9.14 -0.64 18.51
C ARG A 123 -10.43 -1.01 19.25
N GLU A 124 -11.17 -0.03 19.74
CA GLU A 124 -12.31 -0.27 20.65
C GLU A 124 -13.67 -0.24 19.96
N THR A 125 -13.76 0.32 18.75
CA THR A 125 -15.03 0.38 18.02
C THR A 125 -15.35 -0.99 17.41
N SER A 126 -16.56 -1.49 17.67
CA SER A 126 -17.13 -2.59 16.89
C SER A 126 -17.66 -2.03 15.58
N TRP A 127 -16.85 -2.14 14.53
CA TRP A 127 -17.17 -1.61 13.21
C TRP A 127 -18.32 -2.39 12.59
N LYS A 128 -19.36 -1.67 12.13
CA LYS A 128 -20.55 -2.27 11.52
C LYS A 128 -20.21 -2.98 10.21
N ASP A 129 -19.43 -2.33 9.37
CA ASP A 129 -19.05 -2.78 8.04
C ASP A 129 -17.70 -2.16 7.65
N ALA A 130 -17.06 -2.72 6.63
CA ALA A 130 -15.80 -2.23 6.10
C ALA A 130 -15.93 -0.79 5.57
N LYS A 131 -17.09 -0.40 5.05
CA LYS A 131 -17.32 0.97 4.57
C LYS A 131 -17.19 1.99 5.71
N ALA A 132 -17.82 1.77 6.86
CA ALA A 132 -17.72 2.64 8.02
C ALA A 132 -16.30 2.72 8.56
N LEU A 133 -15.57 1.59 8.55
CA LEU A 133 -14.17 1.53 8.91
C LEU A 133 -13.29 2.39 7.98
N ILE A 134 -13.48 2.26 6.67
CA ILE A 134 -12.71 3.03 5.67
C ILE A 134 -13.07 4.52 5.68
N VAL A 135 -14.34 4.88 5.91
CA VAL A 135 -14.74 6.30 6.10
C VAL A 135 -13.95 6.91 7.26
N PHE A 136 -13.88 6.22 8.40
CA PHE A 136 -13.14 6.74 9.55
C PHE A 136 -11.63 6.79 9.30
N TYR A 137 -11.08 5.80 8.60
CA TYR A 137 -9.70 5.82 8.15
C TYR A 137 -9.39 7.03 7.28
N GLU A 138 -10.21 7.30 6.26
CA GLU A 138 -10.05 8.45 5.38
C GLU A 138 -10.22 9.78 6.12
N GLU A 139 -11.19 9.89 7.05
CA GLU A 139 -11.35 11.09 7.89
C GLU A 139 -10.13 11.35 8.79
N THR A 140 -9.49 10.29 9.27
CA THR A 140 -8.27 10.38 10.09
C THR A 140 -7.05 10.74 9.25
N MET A 141 -6.92 10.13 8.06
CA MET A 141 -5.78 10.33 7.17
C MET A 141 -5.80 11.66 6.43
N TYR A 142 -6.99 12.21 6.13
CA TYR A 142 -7.10 13.43 5.34
C TYR A 142 -6.27 14.61 5.88
N PRO A 143 -6.37 15.03 7.16
CA PRO A 143 -5.53 16.10 7.71
C PRO A 143 -4.03 15.76 7.66
N ILE A 144 -3.66 14.48 7.85
CA ILE A 144 -2.27 14.02 7.76
C ILE A 144 -1.75 14.19 6.33
N ARG A 145 -2.47 13.70 5.32
CA ARG A 145 -2.09 13.83 3.90
C ARG A 145 -2.01 15.30 3.48
N MET A 146 -2.93 16.15 3.93
CA MET A 146 -2.87 17.59 3.63
C MET A 146 -1.64 18.26 4.24
N LYS A 147 -1.31 17.97 5.51
CA LYS A 147 -0.10 18.51 6.15
C LYS A 147 1.18 17.95 5.53
N TYR A 148 1.17 16.70 5.08
CA TYR A 148 2.28 16.09 4.36
C TYR A 148 2.53 16.77 3.00
N ARG A 149 1.45 17.11 2.26
CA ARG A 149 1.56 17.89 1.02
C ARG A 149 2.16 19.28 1.27
N GLU A 150 1.75 19.95 2.36
CA GLU A 150 2.35 21.23 2.78
C GLU A 150 3.85 21.08 3.12
N TYR A 151 4.21 20.02 3.85
CA TYR A 151 5.62 19.69 4.12
C TYR A 151 6.41 19.51 2.83
N LYS A 152 5.88 18.73 1.87
CA LYS A 152 6.52 18.50 0.56
C LYS A 152 6.65 19.76 -0.27
N HIS A 153 5.67 20.65 -0.23
CA HIS A 153 5.78 21.95 -0.86
C HIS A 153 6.93 22.77 -0.28
N HIS A 154 7.05 22.84 1.05
CA HIS A 154 8.17 23.53 1.70
C HIS A 154 9.52 22.85 1.44
N GLU A 155 9.56 21.52 1.39
CA GLU A 155 10.77 20.76 1.03
C GLU A 155 11.26 21.11 -0.38
N LEU A 156 10.34 21.14 -1.36
CA LEU A 156 10.64 21.55 -2.73
C LEU A 156 11.14 23.00 -2.80
N THR A 157 10.48 23.93 -2.12
CA THR A 157 10.94 25.33 -2.02
C THR A 157 12.34 25.39 -1.41
N GLY A 158 12.61 24.60 -0.36
CA GLY A 158 13.93 24.49 0.25
C GLY A 158 15.01 23.97 -0.70
N PHE A 159 14.67 23.02 -1.60
CA PHE A 159 15.60 22.55 -2.64
C PHE A 159 15.93 23.65 -3.66
N HIS A 160 14.95 24.40 -4.12
CA HIS A 160 15.17 25.52 -5.06
C HIS A 160 16.07 26.59 -4.44
N ILE A 161 15.82 26.96 -3.19
CA ILE A 161 16.65 27.92 -2.45
C ILE A 161 18.09 27.39 -2.30
N LYS A 162 18.26 26.10 -1.96
CA LYS A 162 19.60 25.48 -1.87
C LYS A 162 20.36 25.54 -3.20
N ASP A 163 19.68 25.30 -4.32
CA ASP A 163 20.32 25.36 -5.64
C ASP A 163 20.76 26.79 -5.99
N VAL A 164 19.91 27.79 -5.72
CA VAL A 164 20.25 29.21 -5.88
C VAL A 164 21.48 29.59 -5.04
N LEU A 165 21.50 29.17 -3.76
CA LEU A 165 22.62 29.43 -2.86
C LEU A 165 23.91 28.72 -3.30
N LYS A 166 23.81 27.53 -3.91
CA LYS A 166 24.96 26.79 -4.45
C LYS A 166 25.58 27.48 -5.66
N ARG A 167 24.78 28.08 -6.53
CA ARG A 167 25.26 28.88 -7.68
C ARG A 167 25.96 30.17 -7.21
N GLY A 168 25.50 30.75 -6.10
CA GLY A 168 26.21 31.82 -5.38
C GLY A 168 26.45 33.09 -6.22
N LEU A 169 27.54 33.80 -5.92
CA LEU A 169 27.88 35.09 -6.53
C LEU A 169 28.20 34.99 -8.03
N SER A 170 28.42 33.79 -8.55
CA SER A 170 28.62 33.57 -9.99
C SER A 170 27.37 33.85 -10.82
N ALA A 171 26.19 33.77 -10.21
CA ALA A 171 24.90 33.94 -10.89
C ALA A 171 24.00 35.03 -10.28
N PHE A 172 24.23 35.45 -9.03
CA PHE A 172 23.34 36.36 -8.31
C PHE A 172 24.09 37.41 -7.48
N LYS A 173 23.42 38.53 -7.18
CA LYS A 173 23.94 39.59 -6.29
C LYS A 173 23.88 39.16 -4.81
N GLN A 174 24.77 39.71 -3.99
CA GLN A 174 24.87 39.42 -2.56
C GLN A 174 23.53 39.64 -1.82
N ASP A 175 22.87 40.78 -2.02
CA ASP A 175 21.59 41.08 -1.36
C ASP A 175 20.50 40.03 -1.63
N TYR A 176 20.46 39.50 -2.86
CA TYR A 176 19.53 38.43 -3.22
C TYR A 176 19.89 37.12 -2.52
N LEU A 177 21.18 36.78 -2.46
CA LEU A 177 21.63 35.57 -1.76
C LEU A 177 21.34 35.65 -0.25
N ASP A 178 21.44 36.82 0.36
CA ASP A 178 21.11 37.01 1.77
C ASP A 178 19.60 36.89 2.01
N GLN A 179 18.75 37.43 1.13
CA GLN A 179 17.30 37.18 1.17
C GLN A 179 16.97 35.68 1.05
N GLN A 180 17.67 34.95 0.18
CA GLN A 180 17.47 33.50 0.00
C GLN A 180 17.90 32.71 1.25
N ARG A 181 18.94 33.14 1.97
CA ARG A 181 19.33 32.54 3.27
C ARG A 181 18.26 32.74 4.33
N GLU A 182 17.69 33.94 4.44
CA GLU A 182 16.59 34.22 5.36
C GLU A 182 15.35 33.39 5.04
N GLU A 183 14.98 33.30 3.75
CA GLU A 183 13.85 32.47 3.33
C GLU A 183 14.11 30.99 3.59
N GLN A 184 15.36 30.51 3.42
CA GLN A 184 15.73 29.15 3.79
C GLN A 184 15.48 28.86 5.27
N ALA A 185 15.81 29.79 6.17
CA ALA A 185 15.55 29.66 7.59
C ALA A 185 14.05 29.57 7.89
N LYS A 186 13.23 30.43 7.25
CA LYS A 186 11.76 30.39 7.37
C LYS A 186 11.17 29.08 6.87
N VAL A 187 11.64 28.59 5.71
CA VAL A 187 11.20 27.29 5.15
C VAL A 187 11.54 26.15 6.10
N LYS A 188 12.76 26.11 6.65
CA LYS A 188 13.15 25.09 7.65
C LYS A 188 12.25 25.11 8.88
N ALA A 189 11.92 26.30 9.40
CA ALA A 189 11.00 26.44 10.54
C ALA A 189 9.59 25.90 10.20
N ARG A 190 9.05 26.25 9.04
CA ARG A 190 7.74 25.72 8.57
C ARG A 190 7.74 24.20 8.40
N MET A 191 8.82 23.64 7.85
CA MET A 191 9.00 22.19 7.74
C MET A 191 9.03 21.52 9.12
N ALA A 192 9.72 22.12 10.10
CA ALA A 192 9.76 21.60 11.48
C ALA A 192 8.36 21.57 12.11
N THR A 193 7.59 22.65 11.99
CA THR A 193 6.19 22.70 12.47
C THR A 193 5.31 21.65 11.80
N CYS A 194 5.43 21.46 10.48
CA CYS A 194 4.71 20.39 9.78
C CYS A 194 5.14 19.01 10.28
N GLY A 195 6.43 18.78 10.47
CA GLY A 195 6.97 17.51 10.97
C GLY A 195 6.55 17.20 12.41
N GLU A 196 6.40 18.20 13.28
CA GLU A 196 5.85 18.04 14.63
C GLU A 196 4.37 17.67 14.59
N PHE A 197 3.58 18.38 13.79
CA PHE A 197 2.16 18.04 13.58
C PHE A 197 1.99 16.60 13.10
N LEU A 198 2.73 16.20 12.05
CA LEU A 198 2.65 14.86 11.46
C LEU A 198 3.03 13.79 12.49
N ARG A 199 4.14 13.96 13.22
CA ARG A 199 4.56 13.00 14.26
C ARG A 199 3.51 12.85 15.36
N ALA A 200 2.93 13.96 15.83
CA ALA A 200 1.90 13.92 16.86
C ALA A 200 0.61 13.25 16.36
N ALA A 201 0.15 13.63 15.17
CA ALA A 201 -1.07 13.09 14.56
C ALA A 201 -0.95 11.58 14.27
N VAL A 202 0.16 11.15 13.68
CA VAL A 202 0.40 9.72 13.38
C VAL A 202 0.46 8.91 14.68
N LYS A 203 1.20 9.39 15.69
CA LYS A 203 1.33 8.68 16.97
C LYS A 203 -0.01 8.51 17.71
N ASP A 204 -0.92 9.47 17.58
CA ASP A 204 -2.25 9.40 18.20
C ASP A 204 -3.27 8.56 17.39
N ALA A 205 -2.99 8.34 16.10
CA ALA A 205 -3.93 7.72 15.17
C ALA A 205 -3.58 6.27 14.79
N PHE A 206 -2.29 5.94 14.64
CA PHE A 206 -1.87 4.72 13.98
C PHE A 206 -0.69 4.04 14.67
N ASP A 207 -0.71 2.71 14.63
CA ASP A 207 0.44 1.85 14.88
C ASP A 207 0.50 0.75 13.81
N THR A 208 1.59 -0.02 13.83
CA THR A 208 1.82 -1.10 12.86
C THR A 208 0.72 -2.15 12.89
N ALA A 209 0.21 -2.52 14.08
CA ALA A 209 -0.76 -3.61 14.20
C ALA A 209 -2.12 -3.22 13.60
N VAL A 210 -2.61 -2.01 13.89
CA VAL A 210 -3.84 -1.48 13.30
C VAL A 210 -3.71 -1.31 11.79
N CYS A 211 -2.57 -0.77 11.31
CA CYS A 211 -2.37 -0.63 9.87
C CYS A 211 -2.29 -1.98 9.15
N ASN A 212 -1.61 -2.96 9.74
CA ASN A 212 -1.54 -4.32 9.20
C ASN A 212 -2.94 -4.96 9.12
N ASP A 213 -3.75 -4.87 10.17
CA ASP A 213 -5.11 -5.44 10.14
C ASP A 213 -5.98 -4.73 9.08
N LEU A 214 -5.92 -3.40 8.99
CA LEU A 214 -6.64 -2.63 7.97
C LEU A 214 -6.24 -3.06 6.54
N ALA A 215 -4.93 -3.08 6.26
CA ALA A 215 -4.41 -3.46 4.95
C ALA A 215 -4.77 -4.92 4.62
N ASN A 216 -4.67 -5.84 5.59
CA ASN A 216 -4.91 -7.26 5.38
C ASN A 216 -6.40 -7.60 5.22
N ILE A 217 -7.31 -6.94 5.94
CA ILE A 217 -8.77 -7.05 5.72
C ILE A 217 -9.12 -6.68 4.27
N LEU A 218 -8.58 -5.56 3.79
CA LEU A 218 -8.81 -5.08 2.44
C LEU A 218 -8.09 -5.90 1.36
N ARG A 219 -6.91 -6.45 1.66
CA ARG A 219 -6.21 -7.41 0.80
C ARG A 219 -7.08 -8.63 0.56
N ILE A 220 -7.62 -9.22 1.64
CA ILE A 220 -8.50 -10.39 1.57
C ILE A 220 -9.78 -10.06 0.79
N GLY A 221 -10.47 -8.96 1.12
CA GLY A 221 -11.64 -8.53 0.34
C GLY A 221 -11.29 -8.21 -1.12
N GLY A 222 -10.06 -7.78 -1.35
CA GLY A 222 -9.46 -7.48 -2.64
C GLY A 222 -9.33 -8.66 -3.59
N GLU A 223 -9.36 -9.88 -3.06
CA GLU A 223 -9.37 -11.11 -3.88
C GLU A 223 -10.64 -11.24 -4.72
N LYS A 224 -11.73 -10.63 -4.28
CA LYS A 224 -13.01 -10.57 -5.01
C LYS A 224 -13.31 -9.18 -5.55
N HIS A 225 -12.82 -8.13 -4.88
CA HIS A 225 -13.24 -6.75 -5.15
C HIS A 225 -12.06 -5.83 -5.43
N ALA A 226 -11.91 -5.38 -6.68
CA ALA A 226 -10.76 -4.56 -7.10
C ALA A 226 -10.60 -3.25 -6.32
N HIS A 227 -11.71 -2.62 -5.89
CA HIS A 227 -11.65 -1.38 -5.11
C HIS A 227 -11.07 -1.59 -3.71
N ALA A 228 -11.32 -2.74 -3.07
CA ALA A 228 -10.74 -3.08 -1.78
C ALA A 228 -9.24 -3.32 -1.90
N HIS A 229 -8.81 -4.03 -2.95
CA HIS A 229 -7.39 -4.24 -3.24
C HIS A 229 -6.63 -2.91 -3.43
N ARG A 230 -7.18 -1.96 -4.19
CA ARG A 230 -6.56 -0.63 -4.34
C ARG A 230 -6.46 0.11 -3.01
N MET A 231 -7.47 -0.01 -2.16
CA MET A 231 -7.42 0.59 -0.83
C MET A 231 -6.35 -0.08 0.04
N ALA A 232 -6.15 -1.40 -0.05
CA ALA A 232 -5.06 -2.09 0.66
C ALA A 232 -3.68 -1.52 0.29
N LEU A 233 -3.41 -1.37 -1.02
CA LEU A 233 -2.17 -0.74 -1.52
C LEU A 233 -2.02 0.70 -1.00
N LYS A 234 -3.10 1.48 -1.04
CA LYS A 234 -3.09 2.85 -0.51
C LYS A 234 -2.74 2.91 0.98
N ILE A 235 -3.29 2.00 1.80
CA ILE A 235 -2.95 1.95 3.23
C ILE A 235 -1.47 1.66 3.43
N LEU A 236 -0.90 0.73 2.65
CA LEU A 236 0.52 0.40 2.70
C LEU A 236 1.40 1.58 2.26
N GLU A 237 1.02 2.32 1.21
CA GLU A 237 1.68 3.56 0.81
C GLU A 237 1.60 4.64 1.90
N ASP A 238 0.44 4.78 2.53
CA ASP A 238 0.23 5.73 3.62
C ASP A 238 1.09 5.35 4.84
N MET A 239 1.29 4.06 5.15
CA MET A 239 2.22 3.64 6.22
C MET A 239 3.63 4.16 5.98
N ASN A 240 4.12 4.11 4.73
CA ASN A 240 5.42 4.66 4.35
C ASN A 240 5.45 6.19 4.51
N MET A 241 4.42 6.89 4.03
CA MET A 241 4.28 8.35 4.22
C MET A 241 4.31 8.74 5.70
N MET A 242 3.59 8.00 6.54
CA MET A 242 3.48 8.22 7.98
C MET A 242 4.71 7.78 8.78
N LYS A 243 5.63 7.02 8.16
CA LYS A 243 6.78 6.39 8.81
C LYS A 243 6.37 5.44 9.95
N VAL A 244 5.26 4.74 9.78
CA VAL A 244 4.88 3.63 10.67
C VAL A 244 5.88 2.48 10.41
N PRO A 245 6.53 1.92 11.44
CA PRO A 245 7.56 0.90 11.24
C PRO A 245 6.96 -0.39 10.68
N TYR A 246 7.68 -1.00 9.74
CA TYR A 246 7.28 -2.29 9.15
C TYR A 246 7.82 -3.42 10.01
N ASN A 247 6.97 -4.39 10.32
CA ASN A 247 7.39 -5.66 10.92
C ASN A 247 7.35 -6.78 9.87
N ALA A 248 7.73 -8.00 10.26
CA ALA A 248 7.72 -9.15 9.35
C ALA A 248 6.35 -9.37 8.70
N ALA A 249 5.26 -9.24 9.46
CA ALA A 249 3.90 -9.35 8.92
C ALA A 249 3.58 -8.24 7.91
N THR A 250 4.03 -7.00 8.13
CA THR A 250 3.85 -5.91 7.15
C THR A 250 4.52 -6.25 5.82
N VAL A 251 5.73 -6.82 5.86
CA VAL A 251 6.47 -7.22 4.64
C VAL A 251 5.71 -8.30 3.88
N GLU A 252 5.22 -9.33 4.55
CA GLU A 252 4.41 -10.38 3.91
C GLU A 252 3.08 -9.80 3.38
N ILE A 253 2.42 -8.89 4.10
CA ILE A 253 1.21 -8.21 3.60
C ILE A 253 1.52 -7.39 2.34
N VAL A 254 2.64 -6.66 2.30
CA VAL A 254 3.06 -5.89 1.12
C VAL A 254 3.30 -6.83 -0.06
N GLN A 255 4.02 -7.93 0.15
CA GLN A 255 4.31 -8.90 -0.89
C GLN A 255 3.03 -9.59 -1.39
N ALA A 256 2.18 -10.08 -0.49
CA ALA A 256 0.91 -10.71 -0.85
C ALA A 256 -0.04 -9.73 -1.53
N THR A 257 -0.06 -8.45 -1.13
CA THR A 257 -0.92 -7.43 -1.76
C THR A 257 -0.38 -7.00 -3.13
N THR A 258 0.93 -6.87 -3.29
CA THR A 258 1.54 -6.36 -4.53
C THR A 258 1.71 -7.46 -5.58
N PHE A 259 2.15 -8.63 -5.14
CA PHE A 259 2.61 -9.72 -6.00
C PHE A 259 1.68 -10.94 -6.00
N ASN A 260 0.71 -10.98 -5.09
CA ASN A 260 -0.15 -12.15 -4.85
C ASN A 260 0.66 -13.40 -4.45
N ASP A 261 1.75 -13.19 -3.71
CA ASP A 261 2.62 -14.26 -3.19
C ASP A 261 1.89 -15.09 -2.11
N GLY A 262 1.93 -16.41 -2.25
CA GLY A 262 1.60 -17.38 -1.21
C GLY A 262 2.76 -17.67 -0.25
N PRO A 263 2.57 -18.59 0.72
CA PRO A 263 3.55 -18.93 1.76
C PRO A 263 4.88 -19.49 1.24
N PHE A 264 4.92 -19.92 -0.03
CA PHE A 264 6.09 -20.50 -0.69
C PHE A 264 6.53 -19.71 -1.93
N ASP A 265 5.82 -18.64 -2.29
CA ASP A 265 6.14 -17.82 -3.45
C ASP A 265 7.05 -16.66 -3.04
N ASN A 266 8.11 -16.36 -3.79
CA ASN A 266 9.00 -15.24 -3.50
C ASN A 266 9.23 -14.38 -4.74
N SER A 267 8.24 -13.58 -5.12
CA SER A 267 8.34 -12.73 -6.31
C SER A 267 9.45 -11.68 -6.24
N PRO A 268 9.78 -11.08 -5.09
CA PRO A 268 10.98 -10.23 -4.97
C PRO A 268 12.28 -10.95 -5.34
N LEU A 269 12.46 -12.20 -4.88
CA LEU A 269 13.63 -13.00 -5.25
C LEU A 269 13.64 -13.31 -6.75
N LEU A 270 12.47 -13.59 -7.34
CA LEU A 270 12.37 -13.85 -8.77
C LEU A 270 12.69 -12.62 -9.61
N LEU A 271 12.28 -11.42 -9.16
CA LEU A 271 12.68 -10.15 -9.78
C LEU A 271 14.18 -9.91 -9.61
N GLU A 272 14.75 -10.17 -8.44
CA GLU A 272 16.20 -10.04 -8.21
C GLU A 272 17.01 -11.01 -9.08
N MET A 273 16.51 -12.23 -9.33
CA MET A 273 17.13 -13.17 -10.28
C MET A 273 17.14 -12.65 -11.72
N ILE A 274 16.17 -11.82 -12.11
CA ILE A 274 16.15 -11.17 -13.44
C ILE A 274 17.09 -9.96 -13.46
N GLU A 275 17.03 -9.11 -12.43
CA GLU A 275 17.78 -7.84 -12.39
C GLU A 275 19.28 -8.07 -12.15
N TYR A 276 19.65 -9.10 -11.39
CA TYR A 276 21.01 -9.38 -10.97
C TYR A 276 21.31 -10.89 -11.00
N PRO A 277 21.30 -11.54 -12.18
CA PRO A 277 21.52 -13.00 -12.29
C PRO A 277 22.87 -13.44 -11.70
N GLU A 278 23.87 -12.57 -11.70
CA GLU A 278 25.21 -12.83 -11.16
C GLU A 278 25.30 -12.83 -9.62
N ARG A 279 24.28 -12.32 -8.92
CA ARG A 279 24.22 -12.31 -7.44
C ARG A 279 23.56 -13.55 -6.84
N GLY A 280 22.89 -14.35 -7.66
CA GLY A 280 22.29 -15.61 -7.22
C GLY A 280 23.33 -16.73 -7.21
N GLU A 281 23.81 -17.13 -6.05
CA GLU A 281 24.45 -18.45 -5.83
C GLU A 281 23.41 -19.60 -5.94
N VAL A 282 22.50 -19.53 -6.92
CA VAL A 282 21.50 -20.56 -7.17
C VAL A 282 21.91 -21.25 -8.45
N HIS A 283 22.45 -22.47 -8.35
CA HIS A 283 22.63 -23.35 -9.51
C HIS A 283 21.24 -23.68 -10.10
N VAL A 284 20.80 -22.90 -11.08
CA VAL A 284 19.51 -23.10 -11.74
C VAL A 284 19.64 -24.16 -12.84
N GLY A 285 19.96 -25.40 -12.46
CA GLY A 285 19.94 -26.56 -13.37
C GLY A 285 20.87 -26.48 -14.59
N ALA A 286 20.62 -27.35 -15.58
CA ALA A 286 21.45 -27.50 -16.78
C ALA A 286 20.93 -26.69 -17.99
N SER A 287 19.96 -25.79 -17.80
CA SER A 287 19.38 -24.98 -18.88
C SER A 287 20.17 -23.70 -19.10
N SER A 288 20.05 -23.08 -20.28
CA SER A 288 20.67 -21.79 -20.54
C SER A 288 20.02 -20.67 -19.72
N LEU A 289 20.78 -19.62 -19.40
CA LEU A 289 20.33 -18.48 -18.59
C LEU A 289 19.12 -17.78 -19.22
N GLU A 290 19.05 -17.72 -20.54
CA GLU A 290 17.93 -17.12 -21.28
C GLU A 290 16.63 -17.90 -21.05
N LYS A 291 16.69 -19.24 -21.05
CA LYS A 291 15.52 -20.09 -20.81
C LYS A 291 15.03 -19.97 -19.37
N ILE A 292 15.96 -19.88 -18.42
CA ILE A 292 15.66 -19.66 -17.01
C ILE A 292 14.99 -18.29 -16.82
N SER A 293 15.54 -17.24 -17.43
CA SER A 293 14.97 -15.89 -17.40
C SER A 293 13.56 -15.85 -18.01
N ASP A 294 13.35 -16.49 -19.15
CA ASP A 294 12.03 -16.61 -19.80
C ASP A 294 11.00 -17.34 -18.92
N ASP A 295 11.41 -18.42 -18.26
CA ASP A 295 10.52 -19.19 -17.37
C ASP A 295 10.18 -18.39 -16.09
N VAL A 296 11.15 -17.63 -15.54
CA VAL A 296 10.94 -16.73 -14.40
C VAL A 296 10.04 -15.56 -14.79
N LEU A 297 10.27 -14.93 -15.95
CA LEU A 297 9.41 -13.87 -16.48
C LEU A 297 7.98 -14.37 -16.69
N LYS A 298 7.79 -15.57 -17.25
CA LYS A 298 6.47 -16.21 -17.38
C LYS A 298 5.78 -16.39 -16.04
N LEU A 299 6.52 -16.85 -15.04
CA LEU A 299 6.01 -17.04 -13.68
C LEU A 299 5.58 -15.71 -13.05
N ILE A 300 6.41 -14.69 -13.14
CA ILE A 300 6.18 -13.33 -12.63
C ILE A 300 4.97 -12.70 -13.32
N SER A 301 4.93 -12.74 -14.65
CA SER A 301 3.80 -12.24 -15.42
C SER A 301 2.49 -12.93 -15.07
N HIS A 302 2.48 -14.26 -14.98
CA HIS A 302 1.29 -14.99 -14.59
C HIS A 302 0.84 -14.62 -13.17
N ARG A 303 1.78 -14.48 -12.22
CA ARG A 303 1.49 -14.08 -10.83
C ARG A 303 1.01 -12.65 -10.69
N HIS A 304 1.58 -11.72 -11.45
CA HIS A 304 1.27 -10.29 -11.38
C HIS A 304 0.20 -9.85 -12.38
N GLN A 305 -0.27 -10.76 -13.24
CA GLN A 305 -1.17 -10.49 -14.36
C GLN A 305 -0.63 -9.37 -15.27
N THR A 306 0.69 -9.22 -15.32
CA THR A 306 1.36 -8.27 -16.20
C THR A 306 1.48 -8.92 -17.57
N PRO A 307 1.00 -8.33 -18.66
CA PRO A 307 1.22 -8.85 -20.00
C PRO A 307 2.73 -9.06 -20.23
N LEU A 308 3.13 -10.27 -20.63
CA LEU A 308 4.46 -10.48 -21.19
C LEU A 308 4.48 -9.90 -22.57
N ASP A 309 5.54 -9.17 -22.90
CA ASP A 309 5.79 -8.82 -24.28
C ASP A 309 6.20 -10.09 -25.04
N ASP A 310 5.32 -10.53 -25.95
CA ASP A 310 5.57 -11.65 -26.89
C ASP A 310 6.56 -11.27 -28.01
N GLY A 311 7.26 -10.12 -27.88
CA GLY A 311 8.05 -9.50 -28.95
C GLY A 311 7.22 -8.55 -29.83
N VAL A 312 6.03 -8.18 -29.37
CA VAL A 312 5.12 -7.21 -30.02
C VAL A 312 4.88 -6.07 -29.05
N LEU A 313 5.88 -5.19 -28.94
CA LEU A 313 5.85 -3.85 -28.31
C LEU A 313 4.55 -3.54 -27.54
N ILE A 314 4.42 -4.05 -26.31
CA ILE A 314 3.26 -3.78 -25.48
C ILE A 314 3.43 -2.38 -24.88
N ARG A 315 2.89 -1.36 -25.57
CA ARG A 315 2.76 0.00 -25.05
C ARG A 315 1.59 0.10 -24.08
N SER A 316 1.66 -0.59 -22.94
CA SER A 316 0.71 -0.37 -21.85
C SER A 316 1.35 0.54 -20.80
N PRO A 317 0.69 1.63 -20.35
CA PRO A 317 1.16 2.47 -19.26
C PRO A 317 1.20 1.75 -17.90
N ASP A 318 0.66 0.53 -17.82
CA ASP A 318 0.54 -0.28 -16.60
C ASP A 318 1.61 -1.38 -16.47
N VAL A 319 2.60 -1.45 -17.37
CA VAL A 319 3.68 -2.46 -17.34
C VAL A 319 4.91 -1.88 -16.65
N HIS A 320 5.45 -2.59 -15.65
CA HIS A 320 6.69 -2.22 -14.98
C HIS A 320 7.83 -2.12 -16.01
N PRO A 321 8.71 -1.09 -15.98
CA PRO A 321 9.75 -0.89 -16.99
C PRO A 321 10.66 -2.11 -17.19
N ASN A 322 10.94 -2.86 -16.12
CA ASN A 322 11.81 -4.04 -16.15
C ASN A 322 11.14 -5.31 -16.69
N LEU A 323 9.83 -5.27 -17.00
CA LEU A 323 9.09 -6.37 -17.64
C LEU A 323 8.91 -6.13 -19.15
N GLN A 324 9.39 -4.99 -19.66
CA GLN A 324 9.47 -4.72 -21.08
C GLN A 324 10.76 -5.34 -21.61
N ARG A 325 10.66 -6.17 -22.65
CA ARG A 325 11.85 -6.66 -23.35
C ARG A 325 12.55 -5.46 -23.99
N SER A 326 13.86 -5.34 -23.77
CA SER A 326 14.68 -4.49 -24.62
C SER A 326 14.59 -5.02 -26.06
N PRO A 327 14.49 -4.15 -27.08
CA PRO A 327 14.57 -4.56 -28.47
C PRO A 327 15.98 -5.01 -28.92
N GLU A 328 16.96 -4.97 -28.01
CA GLU A 328 18.32 -5.51 -28.20
C GLU A 328 18.40 -7.00 -27.86
#